data_AF-A0AAW9IGG8-F1
#
_entry.id   AF-A0AAW9IGG8-F1
#
_cell.length_a   1.000
_cell.length_b   1.000
_cell.length_c   1.000
_cell.angle_alpha   90.00
_cell.angle_beta   90.00
_cell.angle_gamma   90.00
#
_symmetry.space_group_name_H-M   'P 1'
#
loop_
_entity.id
_entity.type
_entity.pdbx_description
1 polymer ?
#
loop_
_entity_poly.entity_id
_entity_poly.type
_entity_poly.pdbx_seq_one_letter_code
_entity_poly.pdbx_strand_id
1 'polypeptide(L)'
;LGGAKVSDKIAVINNLLEKVDTLIIGGGMAYTFLKAQGYEVGSSLVEADRIEYAKEMIEKAVSKGVKFLLPVDHRVATEFKDVEPVITEDQNIPAGSMGLDIGPKTETIYADAIKDAKTVIWNGPMGVFEFENFNKGTIAVAKAMADADATTVIGGGDSAAAVNILGFGDKMTHISTGGGASLEFLEG
;
A
#
# COMPACT_ATOMS: atom_id res chain seq x y z
N LEU A 1 3.95 2.30 -0.41
CA LEU A 1 4.44 0.92 -0.64
C LEU A 1 3.25 -0.03 -0.54
N GLY A 2 3.20 -1.06 -1.36
CA GLY A 2 2.17 -2.09 -1.30
C GLY A 2 2.70 -3.44 -1.79
N GLY A 3 1.79 -4.32 -2.18
CA GLY A 3 2.10 -5.72 -2.52
C GLY A 3 1.74 -6.71 -1.41
N ALA A 4 2.02 -7.99 -1.64
CA ALA A 4 1.50 -9.07 -0.81
C ALA A 4 2.31 -9.35 0.46
N LYS A 5 3.62 -9.09 0.46
CA LYS A 5 4.54 -9.50 1.53
C LYS A 5 5.38 -8.34 2.04
N VAL A 6 5.57 -8.29 3.35
CA VAL A 6 6.51 -7.40 4.05
C VAL A 6 7.95 -7.79 3.74
N SER A 7 8.24 -9.11 3.67
CA SER A 7 9.59 -9.62 3.41
C SER A 7 10.24 -9.05 2.15
N ASP A 8 9.46 -8.85 1.10
CA ASP A 8 9.90 -8.28 -0.19
C ASP A 8 10.22 -6.77 -0.12
N LYS A 9 9.92 -6.11 1.01
CA LYS A 9 10.02 -4.63 1.17
C LYS A 9 10.83 -4.18 2.39
N ILE A 10 11.44 -5.11 3.14
CA ILE A 10 12.14 -4.82 4.40
C ILE A 10 13.24 -3.77 4.21
N ALA A 11 14.12 -3.97 3.23
CA ALA A 11 15.24 -3.07 2.99
C ALA A 11 14.77 -1.69 2.52
N VAL A 12 13.77 -1.66 1.63
CA VAL A 12 13.15 -0.42 1.14
C VAL A 12 12.52 0.38 2.28
N ILE A 13 11.73 -0.27 3.14
CA ILE A 13 11.10 0.40 4.30
C ILE A 13 12.17 1.01 5.20
N ASN A 14 13.21 0.23 5.54
CA ASN A 14 14.28 0.70 6.39
C ASN A 14 14.99 1.93 5.83
N ASN A 15 15.30 1.94 4.54
CA ASN A 15 15.98 3.05 3.88
C ASN A 15 15.06 4.27 3.71
N LEU A 16 13.79 4.06 3.33
CA LEU A 16 12.84 5.15 3.14
C LEU A 16 12.47 5.83 4.47
N LEU A 17 12.40 5.11 5.58
CA LEU A 17 12.17 5.71 6.91
C LEU A 17 13.24 6.72 7.31
N GLU A 18 14.42 6.70 6.68
CA GLU A 18 15.47 7.72 6.88
C GLU A 18 15.29 8.98 6.02
N LYS A 19 14.37 8.96 5.05
CA LYS A 19 14.32 9.94 3.94
C LYS A 19 12.95 10.59 3.73
N VAL A 20 11.86 9.91 4.08
CA VAL A 20 10.49 10.33 3.74
C VAL A 20 9.80 11.04 4.90
N ASP A 21 8.95 12.02 4.59
CA ASP A 21 8.07 12.66 5.59
C ASP A 21 6.86 11.79 5.93
N THR A 22 6.34 11.05 4.94
CA THR A 22 5.17 10.18 5.05
C THR A 22 5.46 8.84 4.38
N LEU A 23 5.12 7.75 5.07
CA LEU A 23 5.18 6.39 4.54
C LEU A 23 3.77 5.76 4.56
N ILE A 24 3.26 5.48 3.37
CA ILE A 24 1.94 4.86 3.16
C ILE A 24 2.13 3.37 2.89
N ILE A 25 1.41 2.50 3.61
CA ILE A 25 1.47 1.04 3.45
C ILE A 25 0.09 0.49 3.06
N GLY A 26 -0.02 -0.14 1.89
CA GLY A 26 -1.22 -0.83 1.42
C GLY A 26 -0.95 -2.29 1.03
N GLY A 27 -1.89 -2.91 0.32
CA GLY A 27 -1.77 -4.30 -0.14
C GLY A 27 -1.84 -5.34 0.98
N GLY A 28 -1.59 -6.60 0.63
CA GLY A 28 -1.57 -7.71 1.59
C GLY A 28 -0.57 -7.51 2.74
N MET A 29 0.56 -6.86 2.47
CA MET A 29 1.58 -6.61 3.48
C MET A 29 1.07 -5.72 4.65
N ALA A 30 0.07 -4.88 4.42
CA ALA A 30 -0.51 -4.02 5.45
C ALA A 30 -1.12 -4.83 6.61
N TYR A 31 -1.63 -6.04 6.34
CA TYR A 31 -2.26 -6.86 7.38
C TYR A 31 -1.26 -7.41 8.40
N THR A 32 0.00 -7.61 8.02
CA THR A 32 1.08 -7.92 8.98
C THR A 32 1.31 -6.75 9.95
N PHE A 33 1.29 -5.51 9.45
CA PHE A 33 1.39 -4.30 10.29
C PHE A 33 0.16 -4.08 11.17
N LEU A 34 -1.05 -4.30 10.64
CA LEU A 34 -2.28 -4.21 11.43
C LEU A 34 -2.32 -5.28 12.53
N LYS A 35 -1.90 -6.51 12.23
CA LYS A 35 -1.79 -7.57 13.23
C LYS A 35 -0.74 -7.24 14.30
N ALA A 36 0.35 -6.59 13.92
CA ALA A 36 1.36 -6.06 14.85
C ALA A 36 0.82 -4.99 15.81
N GLN A 37 -0.17 -4.20 15.38
CA GLN A 37 -0.89 -3.23 16.23
C GLN A 37 -2.03 -3.85 17.05
N GLY A 38 -2.26 -5.16 16.92
CA GLY A 38 -3.28 -5.89 17.68
C GLY A 38 -4.68 -5.90 17.05
N TYR A 39 -4.82 -5.47 15.79
CA TYR A 39 -6.09 -5.58 15.07
C TYR A 39 -6.37 -7.03 14.63
N GLU A 40 -7.66 -7.35 14.49
CA GLU A 40 -8.06 -8.61 13.86
C GLU A 40 -8.07 -8.47 12.34
N VAL A 41 -7.44 -9.41 11.64
CA VAL A 41 -7.26 -9.36 10.18
C VAL A 41 -7.88 -10.56 9.46
N GLY A 42 -8.75 -11.31 10.16
CA GLY A 42 -9.44 -12.48 9.63
C GLY A 42 -8.47 -13.52 9.03
N SER A 43 -8.72 -13.89 7.77
CA SER A 43 -7.91 -14.82 6.97
C SER A 43 -6.98 -14.13 5.97
N SER A 44 -6.74 -12.83 6.16
CA SER A 44 -5.86 -12.04 5.29
C SER A 44 -4.41 -12.52 5.33
N LEU A 45 -3.62 -12.12 4.33
CA LEU A 45 -2.20 -12.49 4.24
C LEU A 45 -1.39 -11.87 5.38
N VAL A 46 -0.83 -12.70 6.25
CA VAL A 46 0.03 -12.27 7.37
C VAL A 46 1.31 -13.08 7.38
N GLU A 47 2.44 -12.40 7.49
CA GLU A 47 3.74 -13.02 7.74
C GLU A 47 4.02 -13.03 9.24
N ALA A 48 3.67 -14.13 9.91
CA ALA A 48 3.74 -14.23 11.37
C ALA A 48 5.17 -14.03 11.93
N ASP A 49 6.19 -14.45 11.19
CA ASP A 49 7.61 -14.24 11.52
C ASP A 49 8.07 -12.78 11.33
N ARG A 50 7.23 -11.91 10.74
CA ARG A 50 7.51 -10.49 10.48
C ARG A 50 6.69 -9.53 11.33
N ILE A 51 5.85 -10.02 12.23
CA ILE A 51 5.06 -9.19 13.14
C ILE A 51 5.96 -8.32 14.02
N GLU A 52 7.03 -8.87 14.58
CA GLU A 52 7.91 -8.11 15.46
C GLU A 52 8.66 -7.01 14.69
N TYR A 53 9.18 -7.35 13.51
CA TYR A 53 9.77 -6.38 12.60
C TYR A 53 8.77 -5.25 12.23
N ALA A 54 7.51 -5.60 11.96
CA ALA A 54 6.49 -4.60 11.64
C ALA A 54 6.25 -3.62 12.79
N LYS A 55 6.27 -4.09 14.05
CA LYS A 55 6.21 -3.22 15.24
C LYS A 55 7.42 -2.30 15.32
N GLU A 56 8.63 -2.84 15.18
CA GLU A 56 9.88 -2.06 15.20
C GLU A 56 9.86 -0.95 14.15
N MET A 57 9.33 -1.21 12.96
CA MET A 57 9.23 -0.19 11.90
C MET A 57 8.21 0.91 12.21
N ILE A 58 7.09 0.57 12.83
CA ILE A 58 6.11 1.57 13.31
C ILE A 58 6.75 2.45 14.38
N GLU A 59 7.45 1.85 15.35
CA GLU A 59 8.15 2.58 16.41
C GLU A 59 9.27 3.47 15.85
N LYS A 60 10.05 2.93 14.89
CA LYS A 60 11.09 3.68 14.18
C LYS A 60 10.50 4.89 13.46
N ALA A 61 9.37 4.73 12.76
CA ALA A 61 8.69 5.83 12.10
C ALA A 61 8.28 6.93 13.09
N VAL A 62 7.68 6.56 14.23
CA VAL A 62 7.33 7.51 15.31
C VAL A 62 8.57 8.23 15.83
N SER A 63 9.66 7.50 16.12
CA SER A 63 10.90 8.10 16.64
C SER A 63 11.52 9.14 15.70
N LYS A 64 11.27 8.99 14.40
CA LYS A 64 11.79 9.87 13.34
C LYS A 64 10.82 10.98 12.94
N GLY A 65 9.61 10.99 13.51
CA GLY A 65 8.55 11.91 13.10
C GLY A 65 7.99 11.62 11.71
N VAL A 66 8.19 10.41 11.18
CA VAL A 66 7.62 10.00 9.89
C VAL A 66 6.14 9.66 10.10
N LYS A 67 5.27 10.27 9.30
CA LYS A 67 3.84 9.94 9.29
C LYS A 67 3.64 8.55 8.68
N PHE A 68 3.41 7.54 9.51
CA PHE A 68 3.21 6.17 9.08
C PHE A 68 1.71 5.87 8.91
N LEU A 69 1.26 5.68 7.67
CA LEU A 69 -0.15 5.49 7.33
C LEU A 69 -0.46 4.04 7.00
N LEU A 70 -1.35 3.44 7.79
CA LEU A 70 -1.95 2.13 7.57
C LEU A 70 -3.44 2.27 7.21
N PRO A 71 -4.05 1.27 6.55
CA PRO A 71 -5.46 1.32 6.23
C PRO A 71 -6.33 1.39 7.49
N VAL A 72 -7.46 2.07 7.39
CA VAL A 72 -8.46 2.25 8.46
C VAL A 72 -9.80 1.57 8.17
N ASP A 73 -9.94 1.04 6.97
CA ASP A 73 -11.08 0.25 6.48
C ASP A 73 -10.65 -0.55 5.24
N HIS A 74 -11.42 -1.58 4.90
CA HIS A 74 -11.04 -2.57 3.90
C HIS A 74 -12.23 -3.02 3.05
N ARG A 75 -11.96 -3.38 1.80
CA ARG A 75 -12.86 -4.22 1.00
C ARG A 75 -12.48 -5.67 1.22
N VAL A 76 -13.43 -6.45 1.74
CA VAL A 76 -13.22 -7.84 2.14
C VAL A 76 -14.15 -8.79 1.40
N ALA A 77 -13.70 -10.04 1.27
CA ALA A 77 -14.50 -11.16 0.79
C ALA A 77 -14.19 -12.41 1.61
N THR A 78 -15.05 -13.43 1.54
CA THR A 78 -14.80 -14.73 2.20
C THR A 78 -13.92 -15.66 1.37
N GLU A 79 -13.69 -15.33 0.09
CA GLU A 79 -12.88 -16.09 -0.84
C GLU A 79 -12.03 -15.15 -1.71
N PHE A 80 -10.88 -15.62 -2.16
CA PHE A 80 -10.04 -14.89 -3.12
C PHE A 80 -10.64 -14.97 -4.53
N LYS A 81 -11.67 -14.15 -4.79
CA LYS A 81 -12.39 -14.08 -6.06
C LYS A 81 -12.89 -12.66 -6.31
N ASP A 82 -13.13 -12.34 -7.58
CA ASP A 82 -13.77 -11.09 -7.96
C ASP A 82 -15.29 -11.15 -7.68
N VAL A 83 -15.70 -10.62 -6.53
CA VAL A 83 -17.07 -10.60 -6.04
C VAL A 83 -17.37 -9.24 -5.42
N GLU A 84 -18.65 -8.90 -5.27
CA GLU A 84 -19.06 -7.68 -4.56
C GLU A 84 -18.46 -7.68 -3.14
N PRO A 85 -17.70 -6.64 -2.77
CA PRO A 85 -17.00 -6.61 -1.49
C PRO A 85 -17.93 -6.18 -0.37
N VAL A 86 -17.63 -6.66 0.85
CA VAL A 86 -18.11 -6.02 2.06
C VAL A 86 -17.08 -4.99 2.51
N ILE A 87 -17.51 -3.79 2.91
CA ILE A 87 -16.62 -2.76 3.43
C ILE A 87 -16.62 -2.85 4.96
N THR A 88 -15.44 -2.92 5.58
CA THR A 88 -15.33 -2.90 7.05
C THR A 88 -15.58 -1.50 7.61
N GLU A 89 -16.12 -1.41 8.82
CA GLU A 89 -16.35 -0.13 9.48
C GLU A 89 -15.04 0.51 9.98
N ASP A 90 -14.07 -0.33 10.35
CA ASP A 90 -12.77 0.03 10.90
C ASP A 90 -11.67 -0.92 10.39
N GLN A 91 -10.50 -0.90 11.05
CA GLN A 91 -9.35 -1.76 10.75
C GLN A 91 -9.62 -3.27 10.95
N ASN A 92 -10.64 -3.63 11.73
CA ASN A 92 -10.88 -5.03 12.07
C ASN A 92 -11.59 -5.74 10.92
N ILE A 93 -11.03 -6.87 10.50
CA ILE A 93 -11.59 -7.77 9.52
C ILE A 93 -12.24 -8.96 10.24
N PRO A 94 -13.54 -9.24 9.99
CA PRO A 94 -14.23 -10.37 10.58
C PRO A 94 -13.55 -11.72 10.31
N ALA A 95 -13.67 -12.64 11.25
CA ALA A 95 -13.20 -14.02 11.07
C ALA A 95 -13.81 -14.66 9.82
N GLY A 96 -12.99 -15.37 9.04
CA GLY A 96 -13.41 -15.99 7.78
C GLY A 96 -13.50 -15.04 6.57
N SER A 97 -13.29 -13.73 6.76
CA SER A 97 -13.10 -12.78 5.67
C SER A 97 -11.61 -12.49 5.46
N MET A 98 -11.24 -12.02 4.27
CA MET A 98 -9.90 -11.54 3.94
C MET A 98 -9.99 -10.18 3.25
N GLY A 99 -9.06 -9.30 3.57
CA GLY A 99 -8.95 -8.01 2.92
C GLY A 99 -8.23 -8.13 1.58
N LEU A 100 -8.86 -7.61 0.53
CA LEU A 100 -8.38 -7.70 -0.85
C LEU A 100 -8.12 -6.33 -1.47
N ASP A 101 -8.60 -5.25 -0.85
CA ASP A 101 -8.28 -3.86 -1.21
C ASP A 101 -8.49 -2.96 0.02
N ILE A 102 -7.91 -1.76 -0.02
CA ILE A 102 -8.22 -0.72 0.99
C ILE A 102 -9.67 -0.26 0.85
N GLY A 103 -10.28 0.29 1.90
CA GLY A 103 -11.63 0.84 1.87
C GLY A 103 -11.69 2.35 1.52
N PRO A 104 -12.90 2.91 1.32
CA PRO A 104 -13.09 4.30 0.89
C PRO A 104 -12.59 5.36 1.88
N LYS A 105 -12.57 5.08 3.20
CA LYS A 105 -11.99 6.02 4.18
C LYS A 105 -10.48 6.09 3.99
N THR A 106 -9.84 4.94 3.83
CA THR A 106 -8.41 4.83 3.56
C THR A 106 -8.02 5.49 2.25
N GLU A 107 -8.80 5.29 1.17
CA GLU A 107 -8.61 5.97 -0.11
C GLU A 107 -8.50 7.48 0.05
N THR A 108 -9.43 8.07 0.82
CA THR A 108 -9.46 9.51 1.08
C THR A 108 -8.20 9.97 1.83
N ILE A 109 -7.86 9.27 2.92
CA ILE A 109 -6.67 9.58 3.73
C ILE A 109 -5.39 9.52 2.90
N TYR A 110 -5.27 8.53 2.02
CA TYR A 110 -4.09 8.35 1.18
C TYR A 110 -4.04 9.41 0.08
N ALA A 111 -5.17 9.71 -0.55
CA ALA A 111 -5.26 10.76 -1.57
C ALA A 111 -4.89 12.14 -0.99
N ASP A 112 -5.35 12.46 0.22
CA ASP A 112 -5.01 13.71 0.89
C ASP A 112 -3.50 13.78 1.20
N ALA A 113 -2.91 12.69 1.71
CA ALA A 113 -1.47 12.65 1.98
C ALA A 113 -0.62 12.80 0.70
N ILE A 114 -1.09 12.25 -0.42
CA ILE A 114 -0.44 12.36 -1.74
C ILE A 114 -0.54 13.78 -2.28
N LYS A 115 -1.70 14.42 -2.13
CA LYS A 115 -1.97 15.78 -2.62
C LYS A 115 -1.05 16.83 -1.99
N ASP A 116 -0.70 16.67 -0.72
CA ASP A 116 0.18 17.58 0.01
C ASP A 116 1.67 17.36 -0.29
N ALA A 117 2.03 16.24 -0.94
CA ALA A 117 3.42 15.89 -1.22
C ALA A 117 3.99 16.68 -2.42
N LYS A 118 5.33 16.82 -2.44
CA LYS A 118 6.08 17.38 -3.59
C LYS A 118 6.77 16.32 -4.44
N THR A 119 7.02 15.16 -3.86
CA THR A 119 7.55 13.98 -4.54
C THR A 119 6.86 12.75 -3.97
N VAL A 120 6.40 11.86 -4.83
CA VAL A 120 5.74 10.61 -4.45
C VAL A 120 6.37 9.45 -5.19
N ILE A 121 6.86 8.45 -4.45
CA ILE A 121 7.38 7.20 -4.99
C ILE A 121 6.40 6.08 -4.64
N TRP A 122 5.91 5.36 -5.65
CA TRP A 122 4.97 4.28 -5.48
C TRP A 122 5.51 2.95 -6.00
N ASN A 123 5.50 1.93 -5.13
CA ASN A 123 5.93 0.58 -5.42
C ASN A 123 4.99 -0.42 -4.71
N GLY A 124 4.23 -1.19 -5.49
CA GLY A 124 3.24 -2.18 -5.07
C GLY A 124 1.79 -1.64 -5.00
N PRO A 125 0.80 -2.33 -5.60
CA PRO A 125 -0.61 -1.92 -5.59
C PRO A 125 -1.25 -1.97 -4.19
N MET A 126 -2.43 -1.34 -4.04
CA MET A 126 -3.15 -1.27 -2.75
C MET A 126 -4.05 -2.47 -2.48
N GLY A 127 -4.40 -3.22 -3.53
CA GLY A 127 -5.28 -4.38 -3.51
C GLY A 127 -5.02 -5.32 -4.70
N VAL A 128 -5.89 -6.31 -4.87
CA VAL A 128 -5.88 -7.24 -6.01
C VAL A 128 -6.45 -6.52 -7.24
N PHE A 129 -5.62 -5.66 -7.83
CA PHE A 129 -6.05 -4.72 -8.87
C PHE A 129 -6.53 -5.38 -10.17
N GLU A 130 -6.23 -6.66 -10.35
CA GLU A 130 -6.73 -7.51 -11.43
C GLU A 130 -8.22 -7.84 -11.29
N PHE A 131 -8.79 -7.71 -10.10
CA PHE A 131 -10.23 -7.88 -9.84
C PHE A 131 -10.93 -6.52 -9.85
N GLU A 132 -12.01 -6.39 -10.62
CA GLU A 132 -12.69 -5.11 -10.81
C GLU A 132 -13.28 -4.57 -9.50
N ASN A 133 -13.71 -5.48 -8.62
CA ASN A 133 -14.25 -5.13 -7.30
C ASN A 133 -13.17 -4.78 -6.26
N PHE A 134 -11.90 -5.09 -6.53
CA PHE A 134 -10.77 -4.91 -5.60
C PHE A 134 -9.63 -4.06 -6.17
N ASN A 135 -9.93 -3.23 -7.17
CA ASN A 135 -8.99 -2.31 -7.78
C ASN A 135 -9.22 -0.84 -7.40
N LYS A 136 -10.26 -0.52 -6.63
CA LYS A 136 -10.69 0.85 -6.36
C LYS A 136 -9.66 1.64 -5.55
N GLY A 137 -9.03 0.99 -4.57
CA GLY A 137 -7.95 1.57 -3.79
C GLY A 137 -6.70 1.86 -4.63
N THR A 138 -6.36 0.95 -5.52
CA THR A 138 -5.26 1.13 -6.47
C THR A 138 -5.55 2.27 -7.45
N ILE A 139 -6.78 2.37 -7.95
CA ILE A 139 -7.23 3.50 -8.79
C ILE A 139 -7.18 4.81 -8.01
N ALA A 140 -7.63 4.84 -6.75
CA ALA A 140 -7.64 6.05 -5.92
C ALA A 140 -6.22 6.62 -5.74
N VAL A 141 -5.25 5.77 -5.44
CA VAL A 141 -3.84 6.17 -5.32
C VAL A 141 -3.27 6.62 -6.68
N ALA A 142 -3.50 5.87 -7.75
CA ALA A 142 -3.05 6.24 -9.09
C ALA A 142 -3.62 7.59 -9.53
N LYS A 143 -4.92 7.82 -9.28
CA LYS A 143 -5.59 9.09 -9.57
C LYS A 143 -5.05 10.23 -8.73
N ALA A 144 -4.87 10.03 -7.43
CA ALA A 144 -4.31 11.05 -6.55
C ALA A 144 -2.90 11.46 -7.00
N MET A 145 -2.08 10.52 -7.43
CA MET A 145 -0.76 10.81 -8.01
C MET A 145 -0.86 11.55 -9.35
N ALA A 146 -1.76 11.14 -10.24
CA ALA A 146 -1.98 11.79 -11.53
C ALA A 146 -2.49 13.24 -11.40
N ASP A 147 -3.26 13.53 -10.37
CA ASP A 147 -3.85 14.85 -10.12
C ASP A 147 -2.95 15.74 -9.23
N ALA A 148 -1.86 15.21 -8.68
CA ALA A 148 -0.97 15.93 -7.76
C ALA A 148 0.00 16.87 -8.48
N ASP A 149 0.23 18.05 -7.88
CA ASP A 149 1.32 18.97 -8.27
C ASP A 149 2.64 18.52 -7.62
N ALA A 150 3.08 17.32 -8.02
CA ALA A 150 4.23 16.61 -7.45
C ALA A 150 5.00 15.85 -8.54
N THR A 151 6.28 15.57 -8.26
CA THR A 151 7.03 14.57 -9.04
C THR A 151 6.57 13.17 -8.66
N THR A 152 5.98 12.43 -9.58
CA THR A 152 5.45 11.08 -9.32
C THR A 152 6.27 10.00 -10.01
N VAL A 153 6.75 9.03 -9.21
CA VAL A 153 7.66 7.97 -9.65
C VAL A 153 7.05 6.61 -9.37
N ILE A 154 6.84 5.81 -10.41
CA ILE A 154 6.45 4.41 -10.30
C ILE A 154 7.70 3.53 -10.31
N GLY A 155 7.92 2.78 -9.22
CA GLY A 155 9.19 2.11 -8.95
C GLY A 155 9.19 0.58 -9.08
N GLY A 156 8.08 -0.08 -9.42
CA GLY A 156 7.98 -1.54 -9.40
C GLY A 156 7.11 -2.09 -10.53
N GLY A 157 7.39 -3.33 -10.96
CA GLY A 157 6.71 -3.99 -12.08
C GLY A 157 5.19 -4.02 -11.92
N ASP A 158 4.70 -4.43 -10.74
CA ASP A 158 3.26 -4.52 -10.48
C ASP A 158 2.57 -3.14 -10.47
N SER A 159 3.20 -2.12 -9.89
CA SER A 159 2.66 -0.75 -9.96
C SER A 159 2.68 -0.20 -11.37
N ALA A 160 3.73 -0.49 -12.15
CA ALA A 160 3.81 -0.09 -13.56
C ALA A 160 2.72 -0.78 -14.38
N ALA A 161 2.47 -2.08 -14.15
CA ALA A 161 1.36 -2.80 -14.76
C ALA A 161 0.01 -2.18 -14.36
N ALA A 162 -0.20 -1.90 -13.07
CA ALA A 162 -1.44 -1.32 -12.56
C ALA A 162 -1.75 0.04 -13.20
N VAL A 163 -0.80 1.00 -13.22
CA VAL A 163 -1.07 2.31 -13.84
C VAL A 163 -1.31 2.23 -15.33
N ASN A 164 -0.68 1.29 -16.04
CA ASN A 164 -0.89 1.12 -17.47
C ASN A 164 -2.24 0.48 -17.77
N ILE A 165 -2.61 -0.60 -17.07
CA ILE A 165 -3.90 -1.29 -17.24
C ILE A 165 -5.06 -0.36 -16.88
N LEU A 166 -4.88 0.47 -15.85
CA LEU A 166 -5.92 1.38 -15.35
C LEU A 166 -5.94 2.74 -16.08
N GLY A 167 -5.07 2.97 -17.07
CA GLY A 167 -5.09 4.18 -17.91
C GLY A 167 -4.54 5.46 -17.25
N PHE A 168 -3.57 5.31 -16.34
CA PHE A 168 -2.88 6.41 -15.66
C PHE A 168 -1.39 6.54 -16.05
N GLY A 169 -0.85 5.62 -16.86
CA GLY A 169 0.58 5.55 -17.13
C GLY A 169 1.17 6.83 -17.74
N ASP A 170 0.44 7.47 -18.66
CA ASP A 170 0.81 8.72 -19.31
C ASP A 170 0.72 9.96 -18.39
N LYS A 171 0.13 9.82 -17.19
CA LYS A 171 -0.01 10.89 -16.20
C LYS A 171 1.06 10.86 -15.12
N MET A 172 1.92 9.85 -15.09
CA MET A 172 3.01 9.75 -14.13
C MET A 172 4.23 10.52 -14.64
N THR A 173 4.98 11.20 -13.75
CA THR A 173 6.20 11.91 -14.16
C THR A 173 7.27 10.94 -14.65
N HIS A 174 7.42 9.79 -13.98
CA HIS A 174 8.35 8.74 -14.37
C HIS A 174 7.79 7.36 -14.05
N ILE A 175 7.93 6.43 -14.99
CA ILE A 175 7.67 5.00 -14.78
C ILE A 175 8.98 4.27 -15.00
N SER A 176 9.49 3.66 -13.94
CA SER A 176 10.66 2.82 -14.05
C SER A 176 10.31 1.49 -14.70
N THR A 177 11.13 1.09 -15.68
CA THR A 177 11.13 -0.24 -16.29
C THR A 177 12.24 -1.13 -15.73
N GLY A 178 12.92 -0.70 -14.66
CA GLY A 178 14.06 -1.42 -14.05
C GLY A 178 13.66 -2.62 -13.17
N GLY A 179 12.37 -2.78 -12.85
CA GLY A 179 11.89 -3.88 -12.02
C GLY A 179 12.64 -3.97 -10.68
N GLY A 180 13.32 -5.10 -10.45
CA GLY A 180 14.14 -5.34 -9.27
C GLY A 180 15.27 -4.32 -9.09
N ALA A 181 15.90 -3.84 -10.17
CA ALA A 181 17.00 -2.87 -10.07
C ALA A 181 16.54 -1.51 -9.47
N SER A 182 15.28 -1.13 -9.71
CA SER A 182 14.71 0.07 -9.07
C SER A 182 14.39 -0.15 -7.61
N LEU A 183 14.01 -1.39 -7.25
CA LEU A 183 13.82 -1.75 -5.86
C LEU A 183 15.15 -1.70 -5.11
N GLU A 184 16.20 -2.36 -5.62
CA GLU A 184 17.56 -2.33 -5.07
C GLU A 184 18.07 -0.89 -4.91
N PHE A 185 17.87 -0.02 -5.92
CA PHE A 185 18.24 1.40 -5.79
C PHE A 185 17.50 2.12 -4.65
N LEU A 186 16.24 1.76 -4.40
CA LEU A 186 15.45 2.30 -3.27
C LEU A 186 15.84 1.65 -1.93
N GLU A 187 16.56 0.54 -1.92
CA GLU A 187 17.10 -0.11 -0.72
C GLU A 187 18.36 0.60 -0.20
N GLY A 188 19.05 1.36 -1.05
CA GLY A 188 20.24 2.15 -0.71
C GLY A 188 21.53 1.41 -1.01
#